data_AF-A0AA89Q246-F1
#
_entry.id   AF-A0AA89Q246-F1
#
_cell.length_a   1.000
_cell.length_b   1.000
_cell.length_c   1.000
_cell.angle_alpha   90.00
_cell.angle_beta   90.00
_cell.angle_gamma   90.00
#
_symmetry.space_group_name_H-M   'P 1'
#
loop_
_entity.id
_entity.type
_entity.pdbx_description
1 polymer ?
#
loop_
_entity_poly.entity_id
_entity_poly.type
_entity_poly.pdbx_seq_one_letter_code
_entity_poly.pdbx_strand_id
1 'polypeptide(L)'
;MGPTTGDDAAELKRRAERLREAAREARTLARRLGPYLDDAVKKATPRAAAFRTGGDEGAIWQGPFADECTAKLRQRQRTLNSMGTALLADATRWESQADELLRQAGEKDKAQAGTGGG
;
A
#
# COMPACT_ATOMS: atom_id res chain seq x y z
N MET A 1 18.00 -0.15 38.53
CA MET A 1 17.65 -0.03 37.11
C MET A 1 18.94 -0.17 36.32
N GLY A 2 19.30 -1.40 35.93
CA GLY A 2 20.52 -1.68 35.17
C GLY A 2 20.46 -1.07 33.77
N PRO A 3 21.61 -0.84 33.13
CA PRO A 3 21.72 -0.03 31.91
C PRO A 3 20.83 -0.58 30.81
N THR A 4 20.05 0.28 30.17
CA THR A 4 19.32 0.02 28.93
C THR A 4 20.34 -0.15 27.80
N THR A 5 20.96 -1.32 27.72
CA THR A 5 21.66 -1.79 26.54
C THR A 5 20.63 -1.74 25.41
N GLY A 6 20.85 -0.88 24.41
CA GLY A 6 19.94 -0.75 23.28
C GLY A 6 19.61 -2.13 22.71
N ASP A 7 18.34 -2.35 22.38
CA ASP A 7 17.73 -3.61 21.94
C ASP A 7 18.71 -4.72 21.54
N ASP A 8 18.73 -5.83 22.29
CA ASP A 8 19.53 -7.01 21.98
C ASP A 8 19.22 -7.52 20.55
N ALA A 9 20.18 -8.21 19.91
CA ALA A 9 20.06 -8.63 18.51
C ALA A 9 18.77 -9.42 18.20
N ALA A 10 18.28 -10.22 19.16
CA ALA A 10 17.00 -10.91 19.06
C ALA A 10 15.79 -9.95 18.97
N GLU A 11 15.81 -8.85 19.71
CA GLU A 11 14.75 -7.84 19.68
C GLU A 11 14.75 -7.07 18.35
N LEU A 12 15.92 -6.75 17.82
CA LEU A 12 16.07 -6.15 16.49
C LEU A 12 15.51 -7.07 15.38
N LYS A 13 15.82 -8.38 15.43
CA LYS A 13 15.26 -9.38 14.51
C LYS A 13 13.74 -9.45 14.60
N ARG A 14 13.17 -9.52 15.81
CA ARG A 14 11.71 -9.54 16.04
C ARG A 14 11.01 -8.28 15.50
N ARG A 15 11.63 -7.11 15.62
CA ARG A 15 11.09 -5.86 15.06
C ARG A 15 11.15 -5.87 13.53
N ALA A 16 12.24 -6.34 12.94
CA ALA A 16 12.36 -6.47 11.49
C ALA A 16 11.30 -7.41 10.91
N GLU A 17 11.01 -8.53 11.58
CA GLU A 17 9.97 -9.47 11.18
C GLU A 17 8.58 -8.82 11.19
N ARG A 18 8.23 -8.11 12.27
CA ARG A 18 6.96 -7.37 12.36
C ARG A 18 6.80 -6.33 11.24
N LEU A 19 7.87 -5.60 10.92
CA LEU A 19 7.84 -4.64 9.82
C LEU A 19 7.64 -5.31 8.45
N ARG A 20 8.26 -6.48 8.23
CA ARG A 20 8.06 -7.25 6.99
C ARG A 20 6.64 -7.81 6.88
N GLU A 21 6.06 -8.26 7.98
CA GLU A 21 4.67 -8.69 8.02
C GLU A 21 3.73 -7.54 7.70
N ALA A 22 3.89 -6.39 8.35
CA ALA A 22 3.13 -5.18 8.06
C ALA A 22 3.27 -4.76 6.58
N ALA A 23 4.47 -4.84 6.01
CA ALA A 23 4.70 -4.54 4.59
C ALA A 23 3.97 -5.50 3.64
N ARG A 24 3.87 -6.80 4.00
CA ARG A 24 3.12 -7.79 3.21
C ARG A 24 1.62 -7.52 3.27
N GLU A 25 1.10 -7.20 4.45
CA GLU A 25 -0.30 -6.85 4.64
C GLU A 25 -0.66 -5.58 3.87
N ALA A 26 0.15 -4.53 3.99
CA ALA A 26 -0.04 -3.27 3.27
C ALA A 26 -0.07 -3.48 1.75
N ARG A 27 0.81 -4.33 1.19
CA ARG A 27 0.75 -4.69 -0.23
C ARG A 27 -0.51 -5.44 -0.61
N THR A 28 -0.96 -6.35 0.24
CA THR A 28 -2.18 -7.13 0.01
C THR A 28 -3.40 -6.21 -0.03
N LEU A 29 -3.47 -5.24 0.89
CA LEU A 29 -4.52 -4.23 0.92
C LEU A 29 -4.43 -3.29 -0.27
N ALA A 30 -3.24 -2.77 -0.59
CA ALA A 30 -3.04 -1.87 -1.73
C ALA A 30 -3.49 -2.50 -3.07
N ARG A 31 -3.17 -3.78 -3.29
CA ARG A 31 -3.60 -4.54 -4.48
C ARG A 31 -5.11 -4.68 -4.58
N ARG A 32 -5.82 -4.72 -3.45
CA ARG A 32 -7.29 -4.77 -3.43
C ARG A 32 -7.92 -3.40 -3.63
N LEU A 33 -7.30 -2.35 -3.08
CA LEU A 33 -7.84 -0.98 -3.12
C LEU A 33 -7.73 -0.33 -4.50
N GLY A 34 -6.64 -0.56 -5.23
CA GLY A 34 -6.40 0.07 -6.54
C GLY A 34 -7.56 -0.15 -7.53
N PRO A 35 -7.84 -1.38 -7.95
CA PRO A 35 -8.86 -1.63 -8.96
C PRO A 35 -10.30 -1.61 -8.43
N TYR A 36 -10.52 -1.39 -7.13
CA TYR A 36 -11.82 -1.66 -6.49
C TYR A 36 -13.00 -0.92 -7.13
N LEU A 37 -12.78 0.31 -7.57
CA LEU A 37 -13.81 1.12 -8.24
C LEU A 37 -13.56 1.32 -9.73
N ASP A 38 -12.52 0.72 -10.31
CA ASP A 38 -12.16 0.92 -11.71
C ASP A 38 -13.30 0.50 -12.66
N ASP A 39 -13.85 -0.69 -12.43
CA ASP A 39 -14.96 -1.20 -13.24
C ASP A 39 -16.25 -0.40 -13.03
N ALA A 40 -16.53 0.00 -11.79
CA ALA A 40 -17.70 0.81 -11.47
C ALA A 40 -17.61 2.19 -12.15
N VAL A 41 -16.44 2.84 -12.10
CA VAL A 41 -16.19 4.11 -12.79
C VAL A 41 -16.22 3.95 -14.30
N LYS A 42 -15.68 2.86 -14.85
CA LYS A 42 -15.72 2.57 -16.28
C LYS A 42 -17.15 2.42 -16.78
N LYS A 43 -18.02 1.73 -16.04
CA LYS A 43 -19.44 1.55 -16.37
C LYS A 43 -20.26 2.84 -16.19
N ALA A 44 -19.99 3.58 -15.12
CA ALA A 44 -20.68 4.83 -14.80
C ALA A 44 -20.17 6.04 -15.59
N THR A 45 -19.03 5.93 -16.28
CA THR A 45 -18.55 6.93 -17.24
C THR A 45 -19.19 6.64 -18.59
N PRO A 46 -20.36 7.23 -18.91
CA PRO A 46 -20.92 7.11 -20.24
C PRO A 46 -19.89 7.61 -21.25
N ARG A 47 -19.57 6.80 -22.27
CA ARG A 47 -18.85 7.27 -23.46
C ARG A 47 -19.89 7.58 -24.51
N ALA A 48 -20.27 8.85 -24.62
CA ALA A 48 -20.94 9.40 -25.81
C ALA A 48 -20.01 9.41 -27.06
N ALA A 49 -18.91 8.63 -27.07
CA ALA A 49 -17.91 8.65 -28.13
C ALA A 49 -18.19 7.66 -29.27
N ALA A 50 -19.22 6.80 -29.15
CA ALA A 50 -19.73 6.00 -30.27
C ALA A 50 -20.67 6.80 -31.20
N PHE A 51 -20.79 8.13 -31.00
CA PHE A 51 -21.61 9.04 -31.80
C PHE A 51 -21.28 9.05 -33.31
N ARG A 52 -20.11 8.55 -33.73
CA ARG A 52 -19.75 8.44 -35.16
C ARG A 52 -20.23 7.14 -35.84
N THR A 53 -20.80 6.19 -35.09
CA THR A 53 -21.31 4.92 -35.60
C THR A 53 -22.68 4.68 -34.99
N GLY A 54 -23.73 5.18 -35.68
CA GLY A 54 -25.10 5.30 -35.17
C GLY A 54 -25.57 4.16 -34.26
N GLY A 55 -26.03 4.55 -33.07
CA GLY A 55 -26.59 3.65 -32.06
C GLY A 55 -26.86 4.35 -30.71
N ASP A 56 -27.43 5.55 -30.74
CA ASP A 56 -27.69 6.38 -29.55
C ASP A 56 -29.07 6.15 -28.91
N GLU A 57 -29.41 4.88 -28.61
CA GLU A 57 -30.62 4.54 -27.82
C GLU A 57 -30.29 3.92 -26.44
N GLY A 58 -29.02 3.63 -26.11
CA GLY A 58 -28.69 2.71 -25.00
C GLY A 58 -28.10 3.31 -23.71
N ALA A 59 -27.61 4.55 -23.71
CA ALA A 59 -26.99 5.14 -22.51
C ALA A 59 -28.06 5.75 -21.59
N ILE A 60 -28.73 4.91 -20.81
CA ILE A 60 -29.75 5.31 -19.82
C ILE A 60 -29.21 6.14 -18.65
N TRP A 61 -27.89 6.22 -18.49
CA TRP A 61 -27.20 6.92 -17.40
C TRP A 61 -26.59 8.24 -17.89
N GLN A 62 -27.43 9.27 -18.01
CA GLN A 62 -27.07 10.62 -18.48
C GLN A 62 -27.84 11.69 -17.70
N GLY A 63 -27.39 12.95 -17.80
CA GLY A 63 -28.02 14.11 -17.18
C GLY A 63 -27.40 14.50 -15.83
N PRO A 64 -27.83 15.63 -15.23
CA PRO A 64 -27.13 16.25 -14.10
C PRO A 64 -26.91 15.32 -12.90
N PHE A 65 -27.90 14.50 -12.57
CA PHE A 65 -27.78 13.51 -11.50
C PHE A 65 -26.75 12.42 -11.82
N ALA A 66 -26.74 11.92 -13.06
CA ALA A 66 -25.77 10.93 -13.50
C ALA A 66 -24.34 11.50 -13.45
N ASP A 67 -24.16 12.75 -13.90
CA ASP A 67 -22.88 13.45 -13.87
C ASP A 67 -22.37 13.64 -12.44
N GLU A 68 -23.22 14.08 -11.51
CA GLU A 68 -22.86 14.23 -10.10
C GLU A 68 -22.47 12.91 -9.45
N CYS A 69 -23.25 11.85 -9.69
CA CYS A 69 -22.97 10.52 -9.16
C CYS A 69 -21.67 9.95 -9.73
N THR A 70 -21.44 10.11 -11.03
CA THR A 70 -20.19 9.69 -11.68
C THR A 70 -18.99 10.51 -11.18
N ALA A 71 -19.16 11.81 -10.93
CA ALA A 71 -18.13 12.65 -10.34
C ALA A 71 -17.76 12.19 -8.91
N LYS A 72 -18.76 11.91 -8.06
CA LYS A 72 -18.56 11.35 -6.72
C LYS A 72 -17.85 9.99 -6.78
N LEU A 73 -18.24 9.13 -7.71
CA LEU A 73 -17.63 7.82 -7.89
C LEU A 73 -16.15 7.92 -8.32
N ARG A 74 -15.84 8.81 -9.27
CA ARG A 74 -14.45 9.14 -9.68
C ARG A 74 -13.63 9.74 -8.55
N GLN A 75 -14.24 10.56 -7.70
CA GLN A 75 -13.55 11.09 -6.53
C GLN A 75 -13.18 9.97 -5.56
N ARG A 76 -14.12 9.06 -5.25
CA ARG A 76 -13.87 7.91 -4.39
C ARG A 76 -12.80 6.97 -4.97
N GLN A 77 -12.84 6.70 -6.28
CA GLN A 77 -11.80 5.91 -6.96
C GLN A 77 -10.42 6.54 -6.79
N ARG A 78 -10.30 7.86 -7.02
CA ARG A 78 -9.02 8.58 -6.81
C ARG A 78 -8.54 8.46 -5.36
N THR A 79 -9.44 8.59 -4.38
CA THR A 79 -9.08 8.41 -2.97
C THR A 79 -8.56 7.00 -2.70
N LEU A 80 -9.25 5.95 -3.16
CA LEU A 80 -8.79 4.57 -2.98
C LEU A 80 -7.43 4.31 -3.66
N ASN A 81 -7.22 4.85 -4.86
CA ASN A 81 -5.95 4.78 -5.56
C ASN A 81 -4.82 5.49 -4.80
N SER A 82 -5.10 6.66 -4.21
CA SER A 82 -4.11 7.36 -3.37
C SER A 82 -3.79 6.58 -2.10
N MET A 83 -4.78 5.96 -1.44
CA MET A 83 -4.56 5.11 -0.26
C MET A 83 -3.74 3.87 -0.61
N GLY A 84 -4.05 3.21 -1.73
CA GLY A 84 -3.25 2.09 -2.22
C GLY A 84 -1.80 2.49 -2.51
N THR A 85 -1.59 3.64 -3.13
CA THR A 85 -0.25 4.18 -3.40
C THR A 85 0.51 4.50 -2.10
N ALA A 86 -0.15 5.12 -1.13
CA ALA A 86 0.43 5.41 0.18
C ALA A 86 0.84 4.12 0.91
N LEU A 87 -0.02 3.10 0.92
CA LEU A 87 0.30 1.80 1.50
C LEU A 87 1.49 1.11 0.83
N LEU A 88 1.66 1.26 -0.49
CA LEU A 88 2.85 0.74 -1.18
C LEU A 88 4.13 1.49 -0.79
N ALA A 89 4.04 2.80 -0.61
CA ALA A 89 5.16 3.61 -0.14
C ALA A 89 5.54 3.22 1.30
N ASP A 90 4.56 3.07 2.20
CA ASP A 90 4.78 2.63 3.57
C ASP A 90 5.37 1.23 3.63
N ALA A 91 4.87 0.28 2.84
CA ALA A 91 5.42 -1.06 2.75
C ALA A 91 6.90 -1.06 2.35
N THR A 92 7.27 -0.23 1.37
CA THR A 92 8.67 -0.08 0.92
C THR A 92 9.56 0.50 2.03
N ARG A 93 9.04 1.50 2.77
CA ARG A 93 9.73 2.10 3.91
C ARG A 93 9.94 1.10 5.04
N TRP A 94 8.92 0.32 5.40
CA TRP A 94 9.02 -0.68 6.46
C TRP A 94 10.00 -1.80 6.12
N GLU A 95 10.08 -2.23 4.86
CA GLU A 95 11.10 -3.19 4.44
C GLU A 95 12.51 -2.64 4.55
N SER A 96 12.72 -1.41 4.10
CA SER A 96 14.03 -0.75 4.22
C SER A 96 14.46 -0.64 5.69
N GLN A 97 13.52 -0.33 6.58
CA GLN A 97 13.75 -0.30 8.02
C GLN A 97 14.02 -1.71 8.60
N ALA A 98 13.30 -2.73 8.14
CA ALA A 98 13.53 -4.11 8.56
C ALA A 98 14.93 -4.61 8.17
N ASP A 99 15.39 -4.28 6.96
CA ASP A 99 16.72 -4.66 6.49
C ASP A 99 17.82 -3.97 7.30
N GLU A 100 17.62 -2.69 7.65
CA GLU A 100 18.53 -1.95 8.52
C GLU A 100 18.59 -2.54 9.94
N LEU A 101 17.44 -2.93 10.52
CA LEU A 101 17.40 -3.60 11.82
C LEU A 101 18.12 -4.96 11.80
N LEU A 102 18.02 -5.71 10.70
CA LEU A 102 18.74 -6.98 10.54
C LEU A 102 20.24 -6.78 10.39
N ARG A 103 20.67 -5.72 9.69
CA ARG A 103 22.07 -5.32 9.61
C ARG A 103 22.63 -5.03 11.00
N GLN A 104 21.93 -4.22 11.79
CA GLN A 104 22.31 -3.89 13.17
C GLN A 104 22.36 -5.14 14.07
N ALA A 105 21.38 -6.04 13.93
CA ALA A 105 21.36 -7.30 14.67
C ALA A 105 22.59 -8.16 14.34
N GLY A 106 22.94 -8.28 13.05
CA GLY A 106 24.12 -9.03 12.61
C GLY A 106 25.45 -8.43 13.08
N GLU A 107 25.54 -7.11 13.18
CA GLU A 107 26.71 -6.43 13.76
C GLU A 107 26.87 -6.72 15.25
N LYS A 108 25.76 -6.74 16.00
CA LYS A 108 25.77 -7.11 17.42
C LYS A 108 26.14 -8.57 17.65
N ASP A 109 25.59 -9.49 16.87
CA ASP A 109 25.93 -10.91 16.95
C ASP A 109 27.44 -11.13 16.71
N LYS A 110 28.02 -10.44 15.72
CA LYS A 110 29.47 -10.49 15.44
C LYS A 110 30.31 -9.91 16.57
N ALA A 111 29.90 -8.78 17.14
CA ALA A 111 30.61 -8.16 18.25
C ALA A 111 30.64 -9.06 19.49
N GLN A 112 29.52 -9.73 19.81
CA GLN A 112 29.45 -10.69 20.91
C GLN A 112 30.35 -11.90 20.66
N ALA A 113 30.36 -12.44 19.44
CA ALA A 113 31.22 -13.58 19.09
C ALA A 113 32.73 -13.27 19.18
N GLY A 114 33.14 -12.04 18.89
CA GLY A 114 34.55 -11.61 18.97
C GLY A 114 35.06 -11.32 20.38
N THR A 115 34.17 -11.12 21.36
CA THR A 115 34.53 -10.75 22.74
C THR A 115 34.70 -11.98 23.66
N GLY A 116 34.26 -13.16 23.22
CA GLY A 116 34.32 -14.41 24.00
C GLY A 116 35.56 -15.30 23.76
N GLY A 117 36.52 -14.84 22.95
CA GLY A 117 37.75 -15.56 22.66
C GLY A 117 38.97 -14.76 23.09
N GLY A 118 39.32 -14.81 24.37
CA GLY A 118 40.50 -14.18 24.96
C GLY A 118 40.85 -14.82 26.29
#